data_AF-A0A1X0SE07-F1
#
_entry.id   AF-A0A1X0SE07-F1
#
_cell.length_a   1.000
_cell.length_b   1.000
_cell.length_c   1.000
_cell.angle_alpha   90.00
_cell.angle_beta   90.00
_cell.angle_gamma   90.00
#
_symmetry.space_group_name_H-M   'P 1'
#
loop_
_entity.id
_entity.type
_entity.pdbx_description
1 polymer ?
#
loop_
_entity_poly.entity_id
_entity_poly.type
_entity_poly.pdbx_seq_one_letter_code
_entity_poly.pdbx_strand_id
1 'polypeptide(L)'
;MHIDIFCLDCSHKKFTEALVCPACNTSLTESGDIILTQLNPSEQYKSSVLAGLKPEVILDISGRAIAFYEYQVSQELCFQSMLQSNMEDKYNSLREQYNMMNRDFNSILKGKNNDWSIIHGDRIFLFIIVVEREKQTSYEIL
;
A
#
# COMPACT_ATOMS: atom_id res chain seq x y z
N MET A 1 17.53 8.80 27.85
CA MET A 1 17.77 9.95 26.97
C MET A 1 17.37 9.52 25.57
N HIS A 2 16.27 10.06 25.05
CA HIS A 2 15.76 9.72 23.72
C HIS A 2 16.37 10.69 22.72
N ILE A 3 16.86 10.20 21.58
CA ILE A 3 17.44 11.03 20.52
C ILE A 3 16.56 10.85 19.29
N ASP A 4 16.01 11.95 18.79
CA ASP A 4 15.18 11.99 17.60
C ASP A 4 15.92 12.74 16.50
N ILE A 5 16.09 12.11 15.33
CA ILE A 5 16.74 12.73 14.17
C ILE A 5 15.70 13.04 13.11
N PHE A 6 15.72 14.28 12.63
CA PHE A 6 14.84 14.77 11.57
C PHE A 6 15.70 15.29 10.41
N CYS A 7 15.20 15.17 9.18
CA CYS A 7 15.81 15.89 8.07
C CYS A 7 15.61 17.41 8.24
N LEU A 8 16.45 18.19 7.58
CA LEU A 8 16.44 19.66 7.64
C LEU A 8 15.05 20.24 7.29
N ASP A 9 14.40 19.74 6.25
CA ASP A 9 13.11 20.27 5.82
C ASP A 9 12.01 20.00 6.84
N CYS A 10 11.98 18.78 7.40
CA CYS A 10 11.03 18.41 8.45
C CYS A 10 11.26 19.20 9.74
N SER A 11 12.52 19.37 10.14
CA SER A 11 12.88 20.13 11.35
C SER A 11 12.51 21.60 11.19
N HIS A 12 12.84 22.23 10.05
CA HIS A 12 12.48 23.62 9.77
C HIS A 12 10.97 23.82 9.80
N LYS A 13 10.20 22.94 9.15
CA LYS A 13 8.75 23.04 9.14
C LYS A 13 8.14 22.95 10.54
N LYS A 14 8.62 22.02 11.36
CA LYS A 14 8.02 21.73 12.68
C LYS A 14 8.47 22.69 13.78
N PHE A 15 9.75 23.04 13.81
CA PHE A 15 10.28 23.93 14.86
C PHE A 15 9.99 25.41 14.62
N THR A 16 9.52 25.78 13.42
CA THR A 16 8.94 27.12 13.18
C THR A 16 7.58 27.28 13.86
N GLU A 17 6.83 26.18 14.03
CA GLU A 17 5.49 26.19 14.66
C GLU A 17 5.60 26.17 16.20
N ALA A 18 6.45 25.30 16.75
CA ALA A 18 6.68 25.19 18.19
C ALA A 18 8.03 24.53 18.50
N LEU A 19 8.66 24.93 19.61
CA LEU A 19 9.87 24.28 20.15
C LEU A 19 9.50 23.02 20.96
N VAL A 20 8.88 22.06 20.28
CA VAL A 20 8.46 20.78 20.85
C VAL A 20 8.89 19.66 19.91
N CYS A 21 9.49 18.59 20.44
CA CYS A 21 9.91 17.44 19.64
C CYS A 21 8.68 16.81 18.95
N PRO A 22 8.67 16.69 17.60
CA PRO A 22 7.54 16.11 16.88
C PRO A 22 7.31 14.61 17.13
N ALA A 23 8.31 13.91 17.66
CA ALA A 23 8.24 12.46 17.90
C ALA A 23 7.75 12.14 19.32
N CYS A 24 8.26 12.84 20.33
CA CYS A 24 8.00 12.52 21.74
C CYS A 24 7.27 13.63 22.53
N ASN A 25 6.90 14.74 21.88
CA ASN A 25 6.23 15.89 22.47
C ASN A 25 6.97 16.56 23.65
N THR A 26 8.28 16.33 23.78
CA THR A 26 9.11 16.98 24.79
C THR A 26 9.37 18.44 24.43
N SER A 27 9.26 19.36 25.40
CA SER A 27 9.62 20.78 25.23
C SER A 27 11.12 20.93 25.04
N LEU A 28 11.56 21.70 24.04
CA LEU A 28 12.95 21.88 23.63
C LEU A 28 13.39 23.33 23.86
N THR A 29 13.43 23.77 25.12
CA THR A 29 13.67 25.17 25.51
C THR A 29 15.11 25.45 25.94
N GLU A 30 15.89 24.40 26.21
CA GLU A 30 17.25 24.53 26.74
C GLU A 30 18.31 24.57 25.63
N SER A 31 19.44 25.22 25.93
CA SER A 31 20.59 25.21 25.03
C SER A 31 21.17 23.80 24.93
N GLY A 32 21.05 23.16 23.77
CA GLY A 32 21.52 21.79 23.52
C GLY A 32 20.39 20.78 23.24
N ASP A 33 19.13 21.17 23.40
CA ASP A 33 17.97 20.33 23.06
C ASP A 33 17.84 20.09 21.55
N ILE A 34 18.31 21.05 20.75
CA ILE A 34 18.33 20.98 19.29
C ILE A 34 19.77 21.19 18.84
N ILE A 35 20.30 20.20 18.13
CA ILE A 35 21.66 20.23 17.59
C ILE A 35 21.57 19.95 16.09
N LEU A 36 22.14 20.85 15.29
CA LEU A 36 22.36 20.58 13.88
C LEU A 36 23.67 19.80 13.72
N THR A 37 23.60 18.61 13.14
CA THR A 37 24.76 17.74 12.97
C THR A 37 24.96 17.34 11.52
N GLN A 38 26.24 17.20 11.12
CA GLN A 38 26.62 16.68 9.82
C GLN A 38 26.73 15.15 9.89
N LEU A 39 25.88 14.44 9.15
CA LEU A 39 25.80 12.96 9.20
C LEU A 39 26.93 12.27 8.43
N ASN A 40 27.64 13.01 7.57
CA ASN A 40 28.81 12.50 6.85
C ASN A 40 30.02 13.43 7.08
N PRO A 41 30.68 13.35 8.25
CA PRO A 41 31.87 14.13 8.55
C PRO A 41 33.10 13.60 7.79
N SER A 42 34.12 14.45 7.59
CA SER A 42 35.39 14.05 6.98
C SER A 42 36.20 13.12 7.87
N GLU A 43 37.09 12.31 7.27
CA GLU A 43 37.99 11.42 8.03
C GLU A 43 38.90 12.17 9.00
N GLN A 44 39.33 13.38 8.63
CA GLN A 44 40.13 14.24 9.52
C GLN A 44 39.32 14.68 10.74
N TYR A 45 38.03 15.02 10.55
CA TYR A 45 37.16 15.38 11.66
C TYR A 45 36.91 14.19 12.59
N LYS A 46 36.59 13.00 12.04
CA LYS A 46 36.45 11.76 12.81
C LYS A 46 37.71 11.49 13.65
N SER A 47 38.88 11.57 13.04
CA SER A 47 40.16 11.38 13.72
C SER A 47 40.39 12.43 14.81
N SER A 48 40.06 13.69 14.55
CA SER A 48 40.19 14.79 15.51
C SER A 48 39.29 14.61 16.73
N VAL A 49 38.06 14.12 16.54
CA VAL A 49 37.10 13.89 17.63
C VAL A 49 37.56 12.75 18.53
N LEU A 50 38.19 11.72 17.96
CA LEU A 50 38.66 10.56 18.71
C LEU A 50 40.03 10.77 19.37
N ALA A 51 40.82 11.73 18.89
CA ALA A 51 42.16 12.00 19.39
C ALA A 51 42.17 12.36 20.88
N GLY A 52 43.01 11.68 21.67
CA GLY A 52 43.15 11.93 23.10
C GLY A 52 42.10 11.25 23.99
N LEU A 53 41.10 10.58 23.41
CA LEU A 53 40.15 9.77 24.16
C LEU A 53 40.78 8.43 24.58
N LYS A 54 40.39 7.94 25.76
CA LYS A 54 40.79 6.62 26.22
C LYS A 54 40.02 5.52 25.47
N PRO A 55 40.61 4.33 25.27
CA PRO A 55 39.93 3.22 24.60
C PRO A 55 38.56 2.88 25.18
N GLU A 56 38.40 2.95 26.51
CA GLU A 56 37.12 2.64 27.17
C GLU A 56 36.00 3.61 26.78
N VAL A 57 36.34 4.90 26.61
CA VAL A 57 35.40 5.94 26.18
C VAL A 57 34.99 5.73 24.72
N ILE A 58 35.95 5.38 23.86
CA ILE A 58 35.68 5.12 22.44
C ILE A 58 34.73 3.93 22.28
N LEU A 59 34.95 2.86 23.06
CA LEU A 59 34.08 1.68 23.05
C LEU A 59 32.67 1.99 23.58
N ASP A 60 32.54 2.80 24.64
CA ASP A 60 31.22 3.25 25.14
C ASP A 60 30.46 4.06 24.07
N ILE A 61 31.13 5.04 23.43
CA ILE A 61 30.56 5.82 22.33
C ILE A 61 30.09 4.90 21.20
N SER A 62 30.93 3.94 20.80
CA SER A 62 30.61 3.01 19.72
C SER A 62 29.41 2.12 20.06
N GLY A 63 29.34 1.61 21.29
CA GLY A 63 28.21 0.80 21.74
C GLY A 63 26.89 1.58 21.72
N ARG A 64 26.90 2.84 22.18
CA ARG A 64 25.72 3.73 22.11
C ARG A 64 25.31 4.04 20.67
N ALA A 65 26.28 4.29 19.80
CA ALA A 65 26.03 4.56 18.38
C ALA A 65 25.39 3.35 17.68
N ILE A 66 25.90 2.14 17.94
CA ILE A 66 25.34 0.89 17.39
C ILE A 66 23.92 0.67 17.90
N ALA A 67 23.69 0.76 19.21
CA ALA A 67 22.35 0.59 19.77
C ALA A 67 21.33 1.58 19.19
N PHE A 68 21.76 2.82 18.95
CA PHE A 68 20.93 3.81 18.29
C PHE A 68 20.64 3.46 16.82
N TYR A 69 21.66 3.01 16.08
CA TYR A 69 21.48 2.54 14.70
C TYR A 69 20.52 1.34 14.62
N GLU A 70 20.66 0.36 15.51
CA GLU A 70 19.75 -0.79 15.59
C GLU A 70 18.30 -0.35 15.86
N TYR A 71 18.11 0.62 16.75
CA TYR A 71 16.80 1.21 16.99
C TYR A 71 16.24 1.86 15.70
N GLN A 72 17.04 2.63 14.97
CA GLN A 72 16.59 3.24 13.71
C GLN A 72 16.18 2.19 12.68
N VAL A 73 16.98 1.13 12.52
CA VAL A 73 16.66 0.01 11.61
C VAL A 73 15.36 -0.67 12.03
N SER A 74 15.14 -0.91 13.33
CA SER A 74 13.90 -1.50 13.83
C SER A 74 12.67 -0.64 13.51
N GLN A 75 12.78 0.68 13.69
CA GLN A 75 11.71 1.62 13.36
C GLN A 75 11.42 1.65 11.85
N GLU A 76 12.45 1.61 11.01
CA GLU A 76 12.30 1.54 9.56
C GLU A 76 11.59 0.26 9.13
N LEU A 77 11.97 -0.90 9.67
CA LEU A 77 11.31 -2.18 9.40
C LEU A 77 9.82 -2.15 9.79
N CYS A 78 9.50 -1.57 10.94
CA CYS A 78 8.11 -1.40 11.38
C CYS A 78 7.32 -0.54 10.39
N PHE A 79 7.89 0.60 9.98
CA PHE A 79 7.26 1.49 9.01
C PHE A 79 7.05 0.81 7.64
N GLN A 80 8.06 0.10 7.13
CA GLN A 80 7.96 -0.65 5.88
C GLN A 80 6.89 -1.74 5.95
N SER A 81 6.80 -2.48 7.08
CA SER A 81 5.75 -3.48 7.30
C SER A 81 4.35 -2.88 7.30
N MET A 82 4.15 -1.74 7.95
CA MET A 82 2.88 -1.01 7.91
C MET A 82 2.52 -0.56 6.49
N LEU A 83 3.50 -0.05 5.74
CA LEU A 83 3.28 0.36 4.36
C LEU A 83 2.90 -0.83 3.48
N GLN A 84 3.56 -1.98 3.65
CA GLN A 84 3.24 -3.20 2.94
C GLN A 84 1.81 -3.66 3.23
N SER A 85 1.41 -3.75 4.50
CA SER A 85 0.05 -4.14 4.88
C SER A 85 -1.00 -3.23 4.24
N ASN A 86 -0.79 -1.91 4.28
CA ASN A 86 -1.70 -0.95 3.63
C ASN A 86 -1.79 -1.14 2.11
N MET A 87 -0.71 -1.52 1.45
CA MET A 87 -0.72 -1.83 0.02
C MET A 87 -1.43 -3.14 -0.28
N GLU A 88 -1.23 -4.17 0.55
CA GLU A 88 -1.93 -5.45 0.45
C GLU A 88 -3.44 -5.28 0.62
N ASP A 89 -3.89 -4.47 1.59
CA ASP A 89 -5.31 -4.17 1.80
C ASP A 89 -5.95 -3.50 0.57
N LYS A 90 -5.26 -2.50 0.01
CA LYS A 90 -5.72 -1.82 -1.22
C LYS A 90 -5.77 -2.77 -2.41
N TYR A 91 -4.76 -3.62 -2.56
CA TYR A 91 -4.70 -4.62 -3.62
C TYR A 91 -5.84 -5.64 -3.49
N ASN A 92 -6.10 -6.13 -2.29
CA ASN A 92 -7.18 -7.08 -2.02
C ASN A 92 -8.55 -6.45 -2.30
N SER A 93 -8.78 -5.22 -1.84
CA SER A 93 -10.01 -4.48 -2.14
C SER A 93 -10.23 -4.31 -3.64
N LEU A 94 -9.19 -3.94 -4.39
CA LEU A 94 -9.27 -3.79 -5.84
C LEU A 94 -9.53 -5.14 -6.54
N ARG A 95 -8.87 -6.20 -6.08
CA ARG A 95 -9.06 -7.57 -6.59
C ARG A 95 -10.48 -8.08 -6.34
N GLU A 96 -11.07 -7.78 -5.19
CA GLU A 96 -12.45 -8.10 -4.89
C GLU A 96 -13.42 -7.36 -5.80
N GLN A 97 -13.23 -6.06 -6.01
CA GLN A 97 -14.02 -5.26 -6.96
C GLN A 97 -13.94 -5.84 -8.38
N TYR A 98 -12.75 -6.21 -8.83
CA TYR A 98 -12.56 -6.86 -10.13
C TYR A 98 -13.32 -8.20 -10.22
N ASN A 99 -13.21 -9.05 -9.19
CA ASN A 99 -13.90 -10.33 -9.14
C ASN A 99 -15.43 -10.19 -9.09
N MET A 100 -15.94 -9.14 -8.45
CA MET A 100 -17.37 -8.80 -8.49
C MET A 100 -17.79 -8.41 -9.90
N MET A 101 -17.10 -7.45 -10.52
CA MET A 101 -17.40 -7.01 -11.89
C MET A 101 -17.35 -8.17 -12.89
N ASN A 102 -16.36 -9.07 -12.77
CA ASN A 102 -16.25 -10.24 -13.64
C ASN A 102 -17.41 -11.24 -13.40
N ARG A 103 -17.85 -11.43 -12.15
CA ARG A 103 -19.02 -12.27 -11.84
C ARG A 103 -20.30 -11.69 -12.42
N ASP A 104 -20.49 -10.38 -12.27
CA ASP A 104 -21.65 -9.66 -12.82
C ASP A 104 -21.67 -9.73 -14.34
N PHE A 105 -20.52 -9.55 -15.00
CA PHE A 105 -20.42 -9.71 -16.44
C PHE A 105 -20.77 -11.14 -16.89
N ASN A 106 -20.25 -12.15 -16.21
CA ASN A 106 -20.56 -13.55 -16.50
C ASN A 106 -22.03 -13.92 -16.26
N SER A 107 -22.69 -13.32 -15.26
CA SER A 107 -24.11 -13.56 -15.00
C SER A 107 -24.98 -12.95 -16.11
N ILE A 108 -24.65 -11.74 -16.58
CA ILE A 108 -25.30 -11.09 -17.72
C ILE A 108 -25.15 -11.91 -18.99
N LEU A 109 -23.94 -12.43 -19.27
CA LEU A 109 -23.71 -13.28 -20.43
C LEU A 109 -24.55 -14.56 -20.39
N LYS A 110 -24.62 -15.22 -19.23
CA LYS A 110 -25.48 -16.40 -19.06
C LYS A 110 -26.96 -16.07 -19.26
N GLY A 111 -27.43 -14.95 -18.72
CA GLY A 111 -28.79 -14.46 -18.93
C GLY A 111 -29.10 -14.27 -20.41
N LYS A 112 -28.24 -13.54 -21.13
CA LYS A 112 -28.39 -13.34 -22.59
C LYS A 112 -28.36 -14.65 -23.38
N ASN A 113 -27.53 -15.62 -22.99
CA ASN A 113 -27.47 -16.92 -23.66
C ASN A 113 -28.76 -17.73 -23.45
N ASN A 114 -29.32 -17.69 -22.25
CA ASN A 114 -30.61 -18.32 -21.95
C ASN A 114 -31.75 -17.66 -22.74
N ASP A 115 -31.81 -16.33 -22.77
CA ASP A 115 -32.80 -15.59 -23.57
C ASP A 115 -32.69 -15.93 -25.06
N TRP A 116 -31.47 -15.99 -25.60
CA TRP A 116 -31.24 -16.37 -26.99
C TRP A 116 -31.69 -17.82 -27.28
N SER A 117 -31.45 -18.74 -26.34
CA SER A 117 -31.90 -20.14 -26.42
C SER A 117 -33.43 -20.26 -26.39
N ILE A 118 -34.11 -19.46 -25.58
CA ILE A 118 -35.59 -19.41 -25.52
C ILE A 118 -36.14 -18.86 -26.84
N ILE A 119 -35.62 -17.74 -27.33
CA ILE A 119 -36.07 -17.12 -28.60
C ILE A 119 -35.85 -18.07 -29.79
N HIS A 120 -34.73 -18.79 -29.84
CA HIS A 120 -34.49 -19.78 -30.88
C HIS A 120 -35.31 -21.06 -30.71
N GLY A 121 -35.50 -21.55 -29.48
CA GLY A 121 -36.36 -22.71 -29.20
C GLY A 121 -37.81 -22.46 -29.60
N ASP A 122 -38.39 -21.34 -29.20
CA ASP A 122 -39.77 -20.97 -29.53
C ASP A 122 -39.94 -20.71 -31.03
N ARG A 123 -38.93 -20.14 -31.70
CA ARG A 123 -38.96 -19.97 -33.16
C ARG A 123 -38.80 -21.28 -33.90
N ILE A 124 -38.03 -22.25 -33.41
CA ILE A 124 -37.95 -23.59 -34.00
C ILE A 124 -39.31 -24.29 -33.91
N PHE A 125 -39.97 -24.25 -32.75
CA PHE A 125 -41.32 -24.79 -32.62
C PHE A 125 -42.33 -24.04 -33.48
N LEU A 126 -42.27 -22.70 -33.55
CA LEU A 126 -43.17 -21.92 -34.40
C LEU A 126 -42.92 -22.19 -35.90
N PHE A 127 -41.66 -22.34 -36.33
CA PHE A 127 -41.31 -22.67 -37.71
C PHE A 127 -41.75 -24.11 -38.07
N ILE A 128 -41.57 -25.08 -37.17
CA ILE A 128 -42.09 -26.45 -37.33
C ILE A 128 -43.61 -26.44 -37.39
N ILE A 129 -44.30 -25.73 -36.49
CA ILE A 129 -45.77 -25.61 -36.48
C ILE A 129 -46.30 -24.91 -37.73
N VAL A 130 -45.62 -23.89 -38.26
CA VAL A 130 -46.00 -23.23 -39.52
C VAL A 130 -45.83 -24.19 -40.70
N VAL A 131 -44.73 -24.95 -40.75
CA VAL A 131 -44.52 -25.99 -41.77
C VAL A 131 -45.55 -27.12 -41.65
N GLU A 132 -46.00 -27.44 -40.44
CA GLU A 132 -46.99 -28.50 -40.19
C GLU A 132 -48.44 -28.03 -40.42
N ARG A 133 -48.76 -26.75 -40.19
CA ARG A 133 -50.08 -26.16 -40.50
C ARG A 133 -50.35 -25.97 -41.99
N GLU A 134 -49.33 -25.83 -42.84
CA GLU A 134 -49.54 -25.73 -44.30
C GLU A 134 -49.93 -27.06 -44.96
N LYS A 135 -49.90 -28.19 -44.23
CA LYS A 135 -50.23 -29.52 -44.79
C LYS A 135 -51.63 -30.05 -44.46
N GLN A 136 -52.57 -29.20 -44.03
CA GLN A 136 -53.90 -29.68 -43.66
C GLN A 136 -55.06 -28.84 -44.20
N THR A 137 -55.05 -28.56 -45.51
CA THR A 137 -56.29 -28.34 -46.29
C THR A 137 -56.03 -28.68 -47.76
N SER A 138 -56.40 -29.89 -48.16
CA SER A 138 -57.26 -30.16 -49.33
C SER A 138 -57.45 -31.67 -49.45
N TYR A 139 -58.66 -32.11 -49.07
CA TYR A 139 -59.18 -33.42 -49.44
C TYR A 139 -59.43 -33.47 -50.96
N GLU A 140 -59.39 -34.69 -51.47
CA GLU A 140 -59.78 -35.14 -52.81
C GLU A 140 -60.94 -34.37 -53.46
N ILE A 141 -60.89 -34.20 -54.79
CA ILE A 141 -61.86 -34.76 -55.77
C ILE A 141 -61.57 -34.12 -57.15
N LEU A 142 -60.87 -34.89 -57.98
CA LEU A 142 -61.03 -35.18 -59.43
C LEU A 142 -59.68 -35.56 -60.06
#